data_AF-A0A7W7N9U2-F1
#
_entry.id   AF-A0A7W7N9U2-F1
#
_cell.length_a   1.000
_cell.length_b   1.000
_cell.length_c   1.000
_cell.angle_alpha   90.00
_cell.angle_beta   90.00
_cell.angle_gamma   90.00
#
_symmetry.space_group_name_H-M   'P 1'
#
loop_
_entity.id
_entity.type
_entity.pdbx_description
1 polymer ?
#
loop_
_entity_poly.entity_id
_entity_poly.type
_entity_poly.pdbx_seq_one_letter_code
_entity_poly.pdbx_strand_id
1 'polypeptide(L)'
;MSYLVNQMINSLSNKVLKLEKAKSDRDYSGGGWYEEEKYQIYLYSDFSAIYIKESFRSVSGGGLYLPNQSSTKEFGKWNICEENGKLFLEMIFDDNSSAKLETENLGTGIQKLGDHIWNRYLIS
;
A
#
# COMPACT_ATOMS: atom_id res chain seq x y z
N MET A 1 26.19 7.11 0.45
CA MET A 1 24.73 7.06 0.24
C MET A 1 24.35 8.25 -0.61
N SER A 2 23.56 8.04 -1.68
CA SER A 2 23.16 9.10 -2.61
C SER A 2 22.30 10.16 -1.92
N TYR A 3 22.43 11.42 -2.34
CA TYR A 3 21.61 12.52 -1.83
C TYR A 3 20.12 12.25 -2.03
N LEU A 4 19.75 11.70 -3.20
CA LEU A 4 18.37 11.36 -3.55
C LEU A 4 17.81 10.25 -2.64
N VAL A 5 18.64 9.26 -2.31
CA VAL A 5 18.29 8.18 -1.36
C VAL A 5 17.98 8.76 0.02
N ASN A 6 18.86 9.62 0.54
CA ASN A 6 18.66 10.26 1.85
C ASN A 6 17.40 11.15 1.87
N GLN A 7 17.15 11.91 0.81
CA GLN A 7 15.92 12.70 0.70
C GLN A 7 14.66 11.82 0.71
N MET A 8 14.67 10.71 0.00
CA MET A 8 13.55 9.78 -0.05
C MET A 8 13.33 9.11 1.32
N ILE A 9 14.40 8.65 1.98
CA ILE A 9 14.33 8.11 3.35
C ILE A 9 13.69 9.14 4.29
N ASN A 10 14.14 10.40 4.26
CA ASN A 10 13.55 11.46 5.09
C ASN A 10 12.07 11.70 4.77
N SER A 11 11.67 11.56 3.50
CA SER A 11 10.27 11.75 3.09
C SER A 11 9.34 10.63 3.53
N LEU A 12 9.86 9.40 3.67
CA LEU A 12 9.12 8.19 4.01
C LEU A 12 9.24 7.78 5.47
N SER A 13 10.29 8.23 6.17
CA SER A 13 10.51 7.93 7.58
C SER A 13 9.37 8.44 8.45
N ASN A 14 8.89 7.56 9.33
CA ASN A 14 7.72 7.76 10.17
C ASN A 14 6.47 8.17 9.35
N LYS A 15 6.19 7.43 8.28
CA LYS A 15 5.00 7.62 7.42
C LYS A 15 4.24 6.34 7.20
N VAL A 16 2.94 6.48 6.95
CA VAL A 16 2.09 5.43 6.42
C VAL A 16 1.67 5.79 5.00
N LEU A 17 1.85 4.85 4.08
CA LEU A 17 1.37 4.93 2.70
C LEU A 17 0.04 4.17 2.63
N LYS A 18 -1.01 4.81 2.12
CA LYS A 18 -2.34 4.22 1.98
C LYS A 18 -2.83 4.24 0.53
N LEU A 19 -3.37 3.12 0.08
CA LEU A 19 -4.00 2.96 -1.23
C LEU A 19 -5.32 2.22 -1.03
N GLU A 20 -6.40 2.78 -1.57
CA GLU A 20 -7.72 2.17 -1.54
C GLU A 20 -8.22 1.99 -2.98
N LYS A 21 -8.76 0.81 -3.27
CA LYS A 21 -9.36 0.48 -4.56
C LYS A 21 -10.76 -0.04 -4.31
N ALA A 22 -11.74 0.57 -4.95
CA ALA A 22 -13.12 0.09 -4.93
C ALA A 22 -13.58 -0.22 -6.35
N LYS A 23 -14.27 -1.34 -6.51
CA LYS A 23 -14.98 -1.71 -7.73
C LYS A 23 -16.42 -2.04 -7.34
N SER A 24 -17.35 -1.59 -8.17
CA SER A 24 -18.75 -1.93 -7.97
C SER A 24 -19.45 -2.03 -9.29
N ASP A 25 -20.35 -2.99 -9.38
CA ASP A 25 -21.35 -3.03 -10.43
C ASP A 25 -22.70 -2.62 -9.85
N ARG A 26 -23.35 -1.67 -10.51
CA ARG A 26 -24.68 -1.14 -10.15
C ARG A 26 -25.57 -1.24 -11.36
N ASP A 27 -25.80 -2.46 -11.85
CA ASP A 27 -26.86 -2.67 -12.82
C ASP A 27 -28.23 -2.52 -12.12
N TYR A 28 -29.06 -1.63 -12.66
CA TYR A 28 -30.37 -1.20 -12.15
C TYR A 28 -31.46 -2.31 -12.21
N SER A 29 -31.07 -3.58 -12.16
CA SER A 29 -31.92 -4.74 -12.47
C SER A 29 -31.83 -5.89 -11.45
N GLY A 30 -31.70 -5.56 -10.16
CA GLY A 30 -32.05 -6.48 -9.06
C GLY A 30 -30.89 -7.25 -8.41
N GLY A 31 -29.65 -6.88 -8.71
CA GLY A 31 -28.46 -7.35 -8.02
C GLY A 31 -27.19 -6.60 -8.45
N GLY A 32 -26.15 -6.64 -7.63
CA GLY A 32 -24.88 -5.97 -7.88
C GLY A 32 -23.81 -6.44 -6.90
N TRP A 33 -22.54 -6.26 -7.25
CA TRP A 33 -21.42 -6.64 -6.39
C TRP A 33 -20.55 -5.42 -6.07
N TYR A 34 -19.93 -5.46 -4.91
CA TYR A 34 -19.00 -4.46 -4.42
C TYR A 34 -17.76 -5.15 -3.89
N GLU A 35 -16.59 -4.67 -4.30
CA GLU A 35 -15.29 -5.10 -3.82
C GLU A 35 -14.46 -3.89 -3.44
N GLU A 36 -13.86 -3.94 -2.26
CA GLU A 36 -12.93 -2.95 -1.76
C GLU A 36 -11.63 -3.65 -1.34
N GLU A 37 -10.49 -3.12 -1.75
CA GLU A 37 -9.18 -3.50 -1.25
C GLU A 37 -8.47 -2.26 -0.69
N LYS A 38 -8.01 -2.36 0.56
CA LYS A 38 -7.20 -1.32 1.22
C LYS A 38 -5.83 -1.86 1.49
N TYR A 39 -4.84 -1.04 1.20
CA TYR A 39 -3.43 -1.35 1.38
C TYR A 39 -2.79 -0.27 2.24
N GLN A 40 -2.02 -0.68 3.24
CA GLN A 40 -1.29 0.23 4.12
C GLN A 40 0.14 -0.25 4.30
N ILE A 41 1.11 0.64 4.13
CA ILE A 41 2.53 0.37 4.39
C ILE A 41 3.00 1.37 5.44
N TYR A 42 3.26 0.90 6.66
CA TYR A 42 3.87 1.68 7.73
C TYR A 42 5.38 1.58 7.61
N LEU A 43 6.05 2.73 7.51
CA LEU A 43 7.49 2.86 7.39
C LEU A 43 8.00 3.65 8.60
N TYR A 44 8.42 2.92 9.64
CA TYR A 44 8.87 3.53 10.88
C TYR A 44 10.29 4.10 10.74
N SER A 45 10.63 5.06 11.60
CA SER A 45 11.93 5.74 11.57
C SER A 45 13.12 4.86 11.94
N ASP A 46 12.88 3.73 12.58
CA ASP A 46 13.89 2.71 12.91
C ASP A 46 14.10 1.68 11.78
N PHE A 47 13.55 1.94 10.60
CA PHE A 47 13.55 1.06 9.43
C PHE A 47 12.75 -0.23 9.58
N SER A 48 11.92 -0.36 10.63
CA SER A 48 10.89 -1.40 10.68
C SER A 48 9.70 -1.04 9.79
N ALA A 49 9.04 -2.06 9.25
CA ALA A 49 7.90 -1.92 8.36
C ALA A 49 6.74 -2.84 8.76
N ILE A 50 5.51 -2.38 8.49
CA ILE A 50 4.30 -3.20 8.57
C ILE A 50 3.51 -3.01 7.29
N TYR A 51 3.16 -4.11 6.63
CA TYR A 51 2.24 -4.12 5.50
C TYR A 51 0.90 -4.70 5.94
N ILE A 52 -0.18 -4.02 5.58
CA ILE A 52 -1.56 -4.46 5.86
C ILE A 52 -2.33 -4.46 4.55
N LYS A 53 -2.98 -5.58 4.25
CA LYS A 53 -3.96 -5.71 3.18
C LYS A 53 -5.32 -6.07 3.77
N GLU A 54 -6.31 -5.24 3.54
CA GLU A 54 -7.70 -5.50 3.90
C GLU A 54 -8.52 -5.66 2.63
N SER A 55 -9.44 -6.63 2.61
CA SER A 55 -10.39 -6.77 1.52
C SER A 55 -11.80 -6.95 2.06
N PHE A 56 -12.76 -6.36 1.36
CA PHE A 56 -14.18 -6.50 1.64
C PHE A 56 -14.91 -6.79 0.33
N ARG A 57 -15.80 -7.78 0.34
CA ARG A 57 -16.62 -8.15 -0.81
C ARG A 57 -18.06 -8.37 -0.38
N SER A 58 -19.00 -7.86 -1.16
CA SER A 58 -20.43 -8.10 -0.97
C SER A 58 -21.14 -8.28 -2.31
N VAL A 59 -22.17 -9.11 -2.33
CA VAL A 59 -23.03 -9.34 -3.50
C VAL A 59 -24.47 -9.17 -3.03
N SER A 60 -25.25 -8.41 -3.79
CA SER A 60 -26.69 -8.22 -3.64
C SER A 60 -27.38 -8.89 -4.82
N GLY A 61 -28.44 -9.67 -4.58
CA GLY A 61 -29.19 -10.40 -5.62
C GLY A 61 -29.06 -11.93 -5.51
N GLY A 62 -30.21 -12.62 -5.45
CA GLY A 62 -30.30 -14.08 -5.26
C GLY A 62 -29.87 -14.51 -3.86
N GLY A 63 -30.82 -14.87 -3.00
CA GLY A 63 -30.60 -15.03 -1.56
C GLY A 63 -29.35 -15.83 -1.16
N LEU A 64 -28.71 -15.36 -0.07
CA LEU A 64 -27.67 -16.00 0.76
C LEU A 64 -26.19 -15.67 0.48
N TYR A 65 -25.85 -14.57 -0.18
CA TYR A 65 -24.45 -14.08 -0.18
C TYR A 65 -24.16 -13.22 1.05
N LEU A 66 -23.42 -13.78 2.01
CA LEU A 66 -22.87 -13.03 3.14
C LEU A 66 -21.65 -12.22 2.67
N PRO A 67 -21.48 -10.97 3.14
CA PRO A 67 -20.26 -10.22 2.88
C PRO A 67 -19.06 -10.96 3.46
N ASN A 68 -17.93 -10.90 2.76
CA ASN A 68 -16.66 -11.46 3.21
C ASN A 68 -15.67 -10.33 3.45
N GLN A 69 -15.01 -10.37 4.61
CA GLN A 69 -13.94 -9.47 4.96
C GLN A 69 -12.71 -10.29 5.34
N SER A 70 -11.55 -9.89 4.85
CA SER A 70 -10.26 -10.45 5.26
C SER A 70 -9.26 -9.34 5.53
N SER A 71 -8.30 -9.64 6.41
CA SER A 71 -7.18 -8.76 6.74
C SER A 71 -5.93 -9.60 6.90
N THR A 72 -4.87 -9.22 6.20
CA THR A 72 -3.53 -9.80 6.31
C THR A 72 -2.58 -8.72 6.79
N LYS A 73 -1.69 -9.10 7.72
CA LYS A 73 -0.67 -8.22 8.30
C LYS A 73 0.69 -8.92 8.24
N GLU A 74 1.66 -8.25 7.65
CA GLU A 74 3.04 -8.72 7.49
C GLU A 74 4.00 -7.72 8.12
N PHE A 75 5.03 -8.22 8.80
CA PHE A 75 6.07 -7.43 9.45
C PHE A 75 7.38 -7.58 8.66
N GLY A 76 8.21 -6.56 8.72
CA GLY A 76 9.50 -6.60 8.05
C GLY A 76 10.35 -5.36 8.29
N LYS A 77 11.27 -5.13 7.36
CA LYS A 77 12.16 -3.98 7.31
C LYS A 77 12.04 -3.29 5.97
N TRP A 78 12.38 -2.01 5.92
CA TRP A 78 12.38 -1.25 4.67
C TRP A 78 13.68 -0.45 4.49
N ASN A 79 13.99 -0.15 3.23
CA ASN A 79 15.08 0.74 2.86
C ASN A 79 14.82 1.38 1.49
N ILE A 80 15.62 2.38 1.13
CA ILE A 80 15.67 2.95 -0.22
C ILE A 80 16.99 2.60 -0.89
N CYS A 81 16.91 2.12 -2.13
CA CYS A 81 18.06 1.94 -3.00
C CYS A 81 17.91 2.75 -4.30
N GLU A 82 19.03 2.97 -4.98
CA GLU A 82 19.09 3.65 -6.26
C GLU A 82 19.70 2.72 -7.31
N GLU A 83 18.99 2.51 -8.41
CA GLU A 83 19.45 1.68 -9.53
C GLU A 83 19.12 2.38 -10.84
N ASN A 84 20.11 2.50 -11.73
CA ASN A 84 19.94 3.14 -13.05
C ASN A 84 19.32 4.55 -12.98
N GLY A 85 19.64 5.33 -11.94
CA GLY A 85 19.12 6.67 -11.72
C GLY A 85 17.67 6.74 -11.23
N LYS A 86 17.09 5.59 -10.84
CA LYS A 86 15.75 5.49 -10.27
C LYS A 86 15.82 5.05 -8.82
N LEU A 87 14.89 5.52 -8.00
CA LEU A 87 14.77 5.13 -6.60
C LEU A 87 13.78 3.99 -6.43
N PHE A 88 14.08 3.08 -5.51
CA PHE A 88 13.22 1.95 -5.19
C PHE A 88 13.02 1.84 -3.68
N LEU A 89 11.78 1.59 -3.27
CA LEU A 89 11.44 1.11 -1.95
C LEU A 89 11.64 -0.40 -1.91
N GLU A 90 12.57 -0.84 -1.09
CA GLU A 90 12.80 -2.24 -0.79
C GLU A 90 12.17 -2.59 0.55
N MET A 91 11.43 -3.69 0.59
CA MET A 91 10.88 -4.28 1.80
C MET A 91 11.32 -5.74 1.87
N ILE A 92 11.76 -6.16 3.05
CA ILE A 92 12.12 -7.54 3.36
C ILE A 92 11.23 -7.96 4.54
N PHE A 93 10.37 -8.95 4.32
CA PHE A 93 9.43 -9.43 5.31
C PHE A 93 10.04 -10.54 6.17
N ASP A 94 9.43 -10.78 7.33
CA ASP A 94 9.93 -11.77 8.30
C ASP A 94 9.89 -13.22 7.78
N ASP A 95 9.08 -13.50 6.75
CA ASP A 95 9.06 -14.79 6.03
C ASP A 95 10.16 -14.92 4.97
N ASN A 96 11.08 -13.96 4.90
CA ASN A 96 12.13 -13.78 3.89
C ASN A 96 11.63 -13.49 2.46
N SER A 97 10.33 -13.25 2.27
CA SER A 97 9.86 -12.66 1.02
C SER A 97 10.32 -11.20 0.93
N SER A 98 10.45 -10.70 -0.29
CA SER A 98 10.86 -9.32 -0.52
C SER A 98 10.05 -8.67 -1.63
N ALA A 99 9.90 -7.36 -1.51
CA ALA A 99 9.25 -6.52 -2.50
C ALA A 99 10.16 -5.34 -2.83
N LYS A 100 10.27 -5.04 -4.13
CA LYS A 100 11.02 -3.90 -4.62
C LYS A 100 10.16 -3.12 -5.60
N LEU A 101 9.87 -1.88 -5.26
CA LEU A 101 8.96 -1.03 -6.03
C LEU A 101 9.63 0.30 -6.35
N GLU A 102 9.62 0.69 -7.62
CA GLU A 102 10.06 2.04 -8.02
C GLU A 102 9.26 3.07 -7.24
N THR A 103 9.95 4.08 -6.70
CA THR A 103 9.34 5.04 -5.78
C THR A 103 9.67 6.48 -6.15
N GLU A 104 8.66 7.34 -6.13
CA GLU A 104 8.79 8.74 -6.49
C GLU A 104 7.92 9.60 -5.57
N ASN A 105 8.50 10.66 -5.01
CA ASN A 105 7.78 11.61 -4.17
C ASN A 105 7.14 12.66 -5.09
N LEU A 106 5.81 12.65 -5.19
CA LEU A 106 5.05 13.56 -6.04
C LEU A 106 4.64 14.86 -5.31
N GLY A 107 5.15 15.10 -4.09
CA GLY A 107 4.81 16.27 -3.27
C GLY A 107 3.50 16.10 -2.48
N THR A 108 3.16 17.10 -1.64
CA THR A 108 1.86 17.24 -0.93
C THR A 108 1.25 15.96 -0.32
N GLY A 109 2.08 15.08 0.24
CA GLY A 109 1.59 13.81 0.83
C GLY A 109 1.19 12.76 -0.21
N ILE A 110 1.73 12.83 -1.43
CA ILE A 110 1.51 11.87 -2.51
C ILE A 110 2.83 11.14 -2.79
N GLN A 111 2.75 9.81 -2.90
CA GLN A 111 3.87 8.93 -3.22
C GLN A 111 3.48 8.00 -4.37
N LYS A 112 4.32 7.90 -5.39
CA LYS A 112 4.21 6.83 -6.38
C LYS A 112 4.97 5.60 -5.89
N LEU A 113 4.35 4.43 -6.00
CA LEU A 113 4.99 3.13 -5.79
C LEU A 113 4.57 2.17 -6.91
N GLY A 114 5.54 1.78 -7.74
CA GLY A 114 5.28 1.06 -8.99
C GLY A 114 4.28 1.84 -9.86
N ASP A 115 3.21 1.17 -10.26
CA ASP A 115 2.15 1.76 -11.11
C ASP A 115 1.04 2.46 -10.32
N HIS A 116 1.18 2.62 -9.01
CA HIS A 116 0.11 3.14 -8.15
C HIS A 116 0.51 4.44 -7.45
N ILE A 117 -0.49 5.28 -7.20
CA ILE A 117 -0.36 6.50 -6.41
C ILE A 117 -0.94 6.23 -5.01
N TRP A 118 -0.14 6.53 -4.00
CA TRP A 118 -0.43 6.32 -2.58
C TRP A 118 -0.49 7.65 -1.87
N ASN A 119 -1.39 7.73 -0.88
CA ASN A 119 -1.43 8.84 0.05
C ASN A 119 -0.46 8.58 1.21
N ARG A 120 0.40 9.55 1.50
CA ARG A 120 1.45 9.50 2.53
C ARG A 120 1.05 10.38 3.71
N TYR A 121 0.89 9.75 4.87
CA TYR A 121 0.52 10.42 6.12
C TYR A 121 1.59 10.21 7.19
N LEU A 122 1.61 11.07 8.21
CA LEU A 122 2.37 10.84 9.43
C LEU A 122 1.78 9.65 10.20
N ILE A 123 2.63 8.82 10.80
CA ILE A 123 2.18 7.86 11.82
C ILE A 123 1.95 8.66 13.11
N SER A 124 0.73 8.57 13.66
CA SER A 124 0.30 9.21 14.91
C SER A 124 0.54 8.34 16.12
#